data_AF-A0A8F4FXZ3-F1
#
_entry.id   AF-A0A8F4FXZ3-F1
#
_cell.length_a   1.000
_cell.length_b   1.000
_cell.length_c   1.000
_cell.angle_alpha   90.00
_cell.angle_beta   90.00
_cell.angle_gamma   90.00
#
_symmetry.space_group_name_H-M   'P 1'
#
loop_
_entity.id
_entity.type
_entity.pdbx_description
1 polymer ?
#
loop_
_entity_poly.entity_id
_entity_poly.type
_entity_poly.pdbx_seq_one_letter_code
_entity_poly.pdbx_strand_id
1 'polypeptide(L)' 'MCDTDLADYDLAAGSLIGSPFRMLRQGQRVIFDLDGDGRATGLRLGSEIDMGTPGFGPPPEV' A
#
# COMPACT_ATOMS: atom_id res chain seq x y z
N MET A 1 -9.32 -11.96 6.54
CA MET A 1 -8.84 -11.36 5.29
C MET A 1 -7.57 -10.58 5.63
N CYS A 2 -6.56 -11.27 6.16
CA CYS A 2 -5.44 -11.89 5.45
C CYS A 2 -4.33 -10.91 5.00
N ASP A 3 -4.02 -9.96 5.88
CA ASP A 3 -2.67 -9.68 6.39
C ASP A 3 -1.93 -11.01 6.72
N THR A 4 -1.47 -11.78 5.73
CA THR A 4 -1.26 -13.24 5.93
C THR A 4 0.11 -13.61 6.50
N ASP A 5 1.16 -12.82 6.25
CA ASP A 5 2.51 -13.19 6.70
C ASP A 5 3.21 -12.12 7.55
N LEU A 6 2.65 -10.90 7.67
CA LEU A 6 3.25 -9.76 8.40
C LEU A 6 4.77 -9.62 8.16
N ALA A 7 5.22 -10.04 6.97
CA ALA A 7 6.63 -10.17 6.68
C ALA A 7 7.24 -8.79 6.47
N ASP A 8 8.36 -8.55 7.14
CA ASP A 8 9.13 -7.33 6.98
C ASP A 8 9.91 -7.39 5.66
N TYR A 9 9.66 -6.43 4.80
CA TYR A 9 10.38 -6.24 3.54
C TYR A 9 11.12 -4.90 3.55
N ASP A 10 12.39 -4.92 3.15
CA ASP A 10 13.16 -3.69 2.97
C ASP A 10 12.70 -2.96 1.70
N LEU A 11 12.75 -1.63 1.73
CA LEU A 11 12.52 -0.81 0.54
C LEU A 11 13.75 -0.84 -0.38
N ALA A 12 13.52 -1.10 -1.66
CA ALA A 12 14.55 -0.97 -2.68
C ALA A 12 15.03 0.50 -2.79
N ALA A 13 16.30 0.69 -3.13
CA ALA A 13 16.83 2.01 -3.40
C ALA A 13 16.07 2.63 -4.59
N GLY A 14 15.50 3.82 -4.37
CA GLY A 14 14.70 4.49 -5.40
C GLY A 14 13.29 3.93 -5.59
N SER A 15 12.75 3.16 -4.64
CA SER A 15 11.36 2.66 -4.66
C SER A 15 10.27 3.74 -4.84
N LEU A 16 10.58 5.00 -4.51
CA LEU A 16 9.71 6.15 -4.71
C LEU A 16 9.77 6.74 -6.13
N ILE A 17 10.80 6.41 -6.91
CA ILE A 17 10.99 6.94 -8.27
C ILE A 17 9.90 6.39 -9.18
N GLY A 18 9.17 7.27 -9.85
CA GLY A 18 8.02 6.89 -10.68
C GLY A 18 6.75 6.54 -9.88
N SER A 19 6.82 6.54 -8.55
CA SER A 19 5.65 6.46 -7.68
C SER A 19 4.98 7.84 -7.52
N PRO A 20 3.69 7.89 -7.15
CA PRO A 20 3.04 9.15 -6.78
C PRO A 20 3.51 9.68 -5.42
N PHE A 21 4.32 8.91 -4.66
CA PHE A 21 4.75 9.27 -3.33
C PHE A 21 6.07 10.04 -3.36
N ARG A 22 6.11 11.17 -2.65
CA ARG A 22 7.36 11.90 -2.42
C ARG A 22 8.07 11.48 -1.13
N MET A 23 7.30 10.96 -0.17
CA MET A 23 7.73 10.53 1.15
C MET A 23 6.71 9.52 1.68
N LEU A 24 7.18 8.56 2.48
CA LEU A 24 6.32 7.64 3.23
C LEU A 24 6.35 7.99 4.71
N ARG A 25 5.21 7.82 5.38
CA ARG A 25 5.13 7.90 6.84
C ARG A 25 4.84 6.54 7.43
N GLN A 26 5.31 6.31 8.64
CA GLN A 26 4.98 5.10 9.40
C GLN A 26 3.45 4.95 9.49
N GLY A 27 2.96 3.73 9.32
CA GLY A 27 1.53 3.42 9.29
C GLY A 27 0.82 3.75 7.97
N GLN A 28 1.52 4.29 6.98
CA GLN A 28 0.97 4.47 5.64
C GLN A 28 0.89 3.13 4.91
N ARG A 29 -0.31 2.77 4.45
CA ARG A 29 -0.54 1.57 3.65
C ARG A 29 -0.27 1.86 2.18
N VAL A 30 0.51 1.00 1.55
CA VAL A 30 0.89 1.08 0.14
C VAL A 30 0.92 -0.32 -0.47
N ILE A 31 0.73 -0.41 -1.78
CA ILE A 31 0.97 -1.64 -2.54
C ILE A 31 2.35 -1.54 -3.17
N PHE A 32 3.09 -2.63 -3.16
CA PHE A 32 4.44 -2.72 -3.73
C PHE A 32 4.61 -4.06 -4.46
N ASP A 33 5.60 -4.11 -5.34
CA ASP A 33 6.10 -5.36 -5.94
C ASP A 33 7.46 -5.70 -5.30
N LEU A 34 7.88 -6.97 -5.34
CA LEU A 34 9.22 -7.38 -4.90
C LEU A 34 10.17 -7.45 -6.09
N ASP A 35 11.38 -6.91 -5.93
CA ASP A 35 12.47 -7.08 -6.89
C ASP A 35 13.16 -8.44 -6.75
N GLY A 36 14.19 -8.69 -7.57
CA GLY A 36 14.94 -9.95 -7.56
C GLY A 36 15.71 -10.23 -6.27
N ASP A 37 15.94 -9.20 -5.42
CA ASP A 37 16.56 -9.32 -4.11
C ASP A 37 15.51 -9.44 -2.99
N GLY A 38 14.21 -9.45 -3.32
CA GLY A 38 13.12 -9.50 -2.36
C GLY A 38 12.84 -8.16 -1.68
N ARG A 39 13.24 -7.03 -2.28
CA ARG A 39 12.95 -5.68 -1.77
C ARG A 39 11.73 -5.05 -2.43
N ALA A 40 11.01 -4.23 -1.67
CA ALA A 40 9.81 -3.55 -2.12
C ALA A 40 10.14 -2.40 -3.10
N THR A 41 9.51 -2.44 -4.28
CA THR A 41 9.63 -1.45 -5.36
C THR A 41 8.27 -1.12 -5.97
N GLY A 42 8.20 -0.10 -6.84
CA GLY A 42 6.98 0.23 -7.57
C GLY A 42 5.81 0.63 -6.66
N LEU A 43 6.06 1.52 -5.70
CA LEU A 43 5.07 1.90 -4.68
C LEU A 43 3.82 2.53 -5.32
N ARG A 44 2.64 2.02 -4.95
CA ARG A 44 1.34 2.45 -5.48
C ARG A 44 0.35 2.70 -4.34
N LEU A 45 -0.62 3.57 -4.61
CA LEU A 45 -1.75 3.76 -3.70
C LEU A 45 -2.56 2.46 -3.65
N GLY A 46 -2.67 1.89 -2.46
CA GLY A 46 -3.55 0.76 -2.22
C GLY A 46 -4.97 1.23 -1.97
N SER A 47 -5.83 1.08 -2.97
CA SER A 47 -7.28 1.02 -2.76
C SER A 47 -7.65 -0.44 -2.59
N GLU A 48 -7.31 -1.04 -1.44
CA GLU A 48 -8.17 -2.11 -0.97
C GLU A 48 -9.48 -1.40 -0.62
N ILE A 49 -10.56 -1.73 -1.33
CA ILE A 49 -11.90 -1.15 -1.13
C ILE A 49 -12.35 -1.27 0.36
N ASP A 50 -11.69 -2.13 1.14
CA ASP A 50 -11.90 -2.41 2.56
C ASP A 50 -11.32 -1.39 3.57
N MET A 51 -10.70 -0.31 3.13
CA MET A 51 -10.48 0.87 3.98
C MET A 51 -11.44 2.00 3.66
N GLY A 52 -12.73 1.66 3.50
CA GLY A 52 -13.78 2.65 3.69
C GLY A 52 -13.56 3.38 5.02
N THR A 53 -13.58 4.71 4.99
CA THR A 53 -13.58 5.53 6.20
C THR A 53 -14.61 4.96 7.18
N PRO A 54 -14.23 4.51 8.40
CA PRO A 54 -15.21 4.02 9.36
C PRO A 54 -16.23 5.13 9.63
N GLY A 55 -17.47 4.96 9.15
CA GLY A 55 -18.55 5.95 9.27
C GLY A 55 -19.26 6.36 7.98
N PHE A 56 -18.72 6.06 6.79
CA PHE A 56 -19.49 6.18 5.54
C PHE A 56 -20.16 4.84 5.23
N GLY A 57 -21.42 4.69 5.64
CA GLY A 57 -22.27 3.61 5.15
C GLY A 57 -22.46 3.69 3.62
N PRO A 58 -22.90 2.60 2.97
CA PRO A 58 -23.16 2.63 1.54
C PRO A 58 -24.16 3.75 1.19
N PRO A 59 -23.99 4.44 0.05
CA PRO A 59 -24.96 5.44 -0.39
C PRO A 59 -26.34 4.79 -0.55
N PRO A 60 -27.44 5.51 -0.23
CA PRO A 60 -28.78 4.95 -0.34
C PRO A 60 -29.06 4.55 -1.80
N GLU A 61 -29.63 3.36 -1.97
CA GLU A 61 -30.09 2.88 -3.27
C GLU A 61 -31.23 3.80 -3.77
N VAL A 62 -31.06 4.34 -4.97
CA VAL A 62 -32.06 5.14 -5.69
C VAL A 62 -32.96 4.28 -6.54
#